data_AF-A0A8C5SQ23-F1
#
_entry.id   AF-A0A8C5SQ23-F1
#
_cell.length_a   1.000
_cell.length_b   1.000
_cell.length_c   1.000
_cell.angle_alpha   90.00
_cell.angle_beta   90.00
_cell.angle_gamma   90.00
#
_symmetry.space_group_name_H-M   'P 1'
#
loop_
_entity.id
_entity.type
_entity.pdbx_description
1 polymer ?
#
loop_
_entity_poly.entity_id
_entity_poly.type
_entity_poly.pdbx_seq_one_letter_code
_entity_poly.pdbx_strand_id
1 'polypeptide(L)'
;MADPVTEQISARTDRQRAREDPAEWPVAAQRLVEDAVGKRIPFGTLYKDQKTIVIFLRHFLCYVCKEYVEDLGKIPKKFLQDANVRLVVIGQSAHHHIRPFCNLTGYPHEIYVDPQREIYEILGMKRGESSSSAVHSPHVKSSWLSGSIKSMWRAMISPAFDFQGDPAQQGGTFILGPGDEIHFVHLDQNRLDHIPINTVLQLAGVEIVDFTYRSQIIDI
;
A
#
# COMPACT_ATOMS: atom_id res chain seq x y z
N MET A 1 27.28 15.34 -29.36
CA MET A 1 27.45 14.91 -27.96
C MET A 1 26.71 15.91 -27.11
N ALA A 2 25.57 15.51 -26.56
CA ALA A 2 24.75 16.31 -25.65
C ALA A 2 24.28 15.36 -24.54
N ASP A 3 24.53 15.75 -23.29
CA ASP A 3 24.43 14.90 -22.11
C ASP A 3 22.98 14.64 -21.67
N PRO A 4 22.67 13.45 -21.13
CA PRO A 4 21.43 13.21 -20.40
C PRO A 4 21.67 13.43 -18.90
N VAL A 5 21.39 14.63 -18.37
CA VAL A 5 21.51 14.95 -16.92
C VAL A 5 20.20 15.50 -16.35
N THR A 6 19.07 15.37 -17.06
CA THR A 6 17.82 16.01 -16.64
C THR A 6 16.87 15.09 -15.87
N GLU A 7 16.85 13.78 -16.13
CA GLU A 7 15.88 12.86 -15.49
C GLU A 7 16.28 12.39 -14.09
N GLN A 8 17.58 12.33 -13.78
CA GLN A 8 18.05 11.84 -12.48
C GLN A 8 17.88 12.85 -11.35
N ILE A 9 17.79 14.14 -11.69
CA ILE A 9 17.65 15.23 -10.73
C ILE A 9 16.19 15.32 -10.25
N SER A 10 15.20 15.18 -11.13
CA SER A 10 13.76 15.29 -10.79
C SER A 10 13.26 14.18 -9.87
N ALA A 11 13.70 12.93 -10.09
CA ALA A 11 13.32 11.79 -9.25
C ALA A 11 13.96 11.85 -7.84
N ARG A 12 15.13 12.49 -7.71
CA ARG A 12 15.77 12.76 -6.41
C ARG A 12 15.07 13.90 -5.67
N THR A 13 14.68 14.97 -6.36
CA THR A 13 13.94 16.08 -5.74
C THR A 13 12.53 15.71 -5.30
N ASP A 14 11.80 14.86 -6.03
CA ASP A 14 10.47 14.38 -5.60
C ASP A 14 10.56 13.46 -4.36
N ARG A 15 11.58 12.60 -4.28
CA ARG A 15 11.84 11.75 -3.10
C ARG A 15 12.32 12.53 -1.88
N GLN A 16 12.96 13.68 -2.08
CA GLN A 16 13.31 14.61 -0.99
C GLN A 16 12.13 15.48 -0.56
N ARG A 17 11.29 15.96 -1.49
CA ARG A 17 10.10 16.76 -1.15
C ARG A 17 9.13 16.06 -0.20
N ALA A 18 8.82 14.79 -0.46
CA ALA A 18 7.94 14.00 0.40
C ALA A 18 8.51 13.74 1.81
N ARG A 19 9.82 13.95 2.02
CA ARG A 19 10.48 13.87 3.32
C ARG A 19 10.57 15.22 4.05
N GLU A 20 10.32 16.34 3.38
CA GLU A 20 10.85 17.65 3.81
C GLU A 20 9.80 18.75 4.04
N ASP A 21 8.49 18.49 4.00
CA ASP A 21 7.50 19.43 4.56
C ASP A 21 6.92 18.94 5.90
N PRO A 22 7.58 19.25 7.03
CA PRO A 22 7.07 18.99 8.37
C PRO A 22 5.65 19.53 8.63
N ALA A 23 5.16 20.50 7.84
CA ALA A 23 3.84 21.10 8.06
C ALA A 23 2.69 20.19 7.60
N GLU A 24 2.91 19.32 6.61
CA GLU A 24 1.86 18.46 6.04
C GLU A 24 1.53 17.28 6.97
N TRP A 25 2.50 16.76 7.71
CA TRP A 25 2.35 15.58 8.57
C TRP A 25 1.37 15.76 9.73
N PRO A 26 1.44 16.85 10.53
CA PRO A 26 0.43 17.12 11.55
C PRO A 26 -0.99 17.28 10.98
N VAL A 27 -1.11 17.81 9.76
CA VAL A 27 -2.40 17.99 9.08
C VAL A 27 -2.96 16.64 8.64
N ALA A 28 -2.13 15.78 8.04
CA ALA A 28 -2.48 14.41 7.68
C ALA A 28 -2.87 13.58 8.91
N ALA A 29 -2.13 13.68 10.01
CA ALA A 29 -2.40 12.96 11.26
C ALA A 29 -3.78 13.23 11.85
N GLN A 30 -4.33 14.43 11.60
CA GLN A 30 -5.66 14.85 12.07
C GLN A 30 -6.80 14.38 11.16
N ARG A 31 -6.50 13.97 9.92
CA ARG A 31 -7.53 13.45 8.99
C ARG A 31 -8.09 12.14 9.50
N LEU A 32 -9.33 11.86 9.11
CA LEU A 32 -10.04 10.67 9.58
C LEU A 32 -9.88 9.53 8.59
N VAL A 33 -9.70 8.33 9.13
CA VAL A 33 -9.88 7.06 8.40
C VAL A 33 -11.06 6.29 8.97
N GLU A 34 -11.75 5.53 8.14
CA GLU A 34 -12.88 4.67 8.55
C GLU A 34 -12.44 3.20 8.64
N ASP A 35 -12.85 2.50 9.69
CA ASP A 35 -12.67 1.04 9.80
C ASP A 35 -13.79 0.26 9.09
N ALA A 36 -13.75 -1.07 9.15
CA ALA A 36 -14.73 -1.97 8.51
C ALA A 36 -16.19 -1.85 8.99
N VAL A 37 -16.46 -1.08 10.06
CA VAL A 37 -17.81 -0.77 10.55
C VAL A 37 -18.17 0.72 10.37
N GLY A 38 -17.32 1.49 9.69
CA GLY A 38 -17.52 2.91 9.44
C GLY A 38 -17.16 3.81 10.63
N LYS A 39 -16.49 3.27 11.66
CA LYS A 39 -16.00 4.09 12.77
C LYS A 39 -14.83 4.93 12.28
N ARG A 40 -14.92 6.24 12.53
CA ARG A 40 -13.90 7.22 12.16
C ARG A 40 -12.90 7.43 13.29
N ILE A 41 -11.61 7.36 12.96
CA ILE A 41 -10.51 7.67 13.88
C ILE A 41 -9.47 8.56 13.20
N PRO A 42 -8.75 9.43 13.93
CA PRO A 42 -7.66 10.20 13.34
C PRO A 42 -6.53 9.28 12.86
N PHE A 43 -5.96 9.57 11.70
CA PHE A 43 -4.87 8.81 11.08
C PHE A 43 -3.67 8.66 12.03
N GLY A 44 -3.33 9.71 12.78
CA GLY A 44 -2.25 9.70 13.75
C GLY A 44 -2.38 8.64 14.84
N THR A 45 -3.61 8.22 15.16
CA THR A 45 -3.85 7.16 16.16
C THR A 45 -3.34 5.80 15.71
N LEU A 46 -3.15 5.59 14.40
CA LEU A 46 -2.68 4.31 13.86
C LEU A 46 -1.22 4.03 14.21
N TYR A 47 -0.41 5.06 14.47
CA TYR A 47 1.03 4.90 14.71
C TYR A 47 1.52 5.61 15.98
N LYS A 48 0.61 6.23 16.74
CA LYS A 48 0.94 6.97 17.97
C LYS A 48 1.76 6.15 18.97
N ASP A 49 1.34 4.93 19.26
CA ASP A 49 1.91 4.15 20.37
C ASP A 49 2.90 3.08 19.87
N GLN A 50 2.93 2.80 18.57
CA GLN A 50 3.66 1.67 17.99
C GLN A 50 4.11 1.97 16.57
N LYS A 51 5.34 1.53 16.23
CA LYS A 51 5.84 1.58 14.86
C LYS A 51 4.89 0.82 13.94
N THR A 52 4.46 1.47 12.88
CA THR A 52 3.41 0.96 12.00
C THR A 52 3.84 1.11 10.54
N ILE A 53 3.83 -0.01 9.83
CA ILE A 53 3.88 -0.04 8.37
C ILE A 53 2.48 0.30 7.87
N VAL A 54 2.35 1.41 7.15
CA VAL A 54 1.09 1.87 6.55
C VAL A 54 1.20 1.77 5.03
N ILE A 55 0.37 0.93 4.43
CA ILE A 55 0.30 0.72 2.97
C ILE A 55 -0.96 1.39 2.43
N PHE A 56 -0.81 2.46 1.66
CA PHE A 56 -1.90 3.06 0.89
C PHE A 56 -2.04 2.36 -0.46
N LEU A 57 -3.20 1.77 -0.71
CA LEU A 57 -3.50 1.14 -2.00
C LEU A 57 -4.01 2.16 -3.00
N ARG A 58 -3.78 1.87 -4.29
CA ARG A 58 -4.44 2.59 -5.38
C ARG A 58 -5.94 2.48 -5.27
N HIS A 59 -6.47 1.26 -5.22
CA HIS A 59 -7.89 0.96 -5.01
C HIS A 59 -8.08 -0.56 -4.84
N PHE A 60 -9.18 -0.98 -4.20
CA PHE A 60 -9.46 -2.41 -3.96
C PHE A 60 -9.73 -3.21 -5.24
N LEU A 61 -10.08 -2.54 -6.35
CA LEU A 61 -10.27 -3.17 -7.66
C LEU A 61 -8.98 -3.34 -8.48
N CYS A 62 -7.84 -2.88 -7.96
CA CYS A 62 -6.57 -2.99 -8.65
C CYS A 62 -6.03 -4.41 -8.45
N TYR A 63 -5.86 -5.16 -9.53
CA TYR A 63 -5.32 -6.52 -9.47
C TYR A 63 -3.93 -6.57 -8.84
N VAL A 64 -3.08 -5.60 -9.17
CA VAL A 64 -1.73 -5.53 -8.62
C VAL A 64 -1.76 -5.28 -7.10
N CYS A 65 -2.62 -4.37 -6.64
CA CYS A 65 -2.82 -4.16 -5.20
C CYS A 65 -3.39 -5.40 -4.51
N LYS A 66 -4.29 -6.14 -5.18
CA LYS A 66 -4.86 -7.38 -4.67
C LYS A 66 -3.78 -8.46 -4.48
N GLU A 67 -2.91 -8.69 -5.47
CA GLU A 67 -1.78 -9.63 -5.35
C GLU A 67 -0.80 -9.21 -4.23
N TYR A 68 -0.49 -7.91 -4.16
CA TYR A 68 0.38 -7.37 -3.11
C TYR A 68 -0.19 -7.63 -1.71
N VAL A 69 -1.49 -7.38 -1.51
CA VAL A 69 -2.17 -7.60 -0.21
C VAL A 69 -2.29 -9.09 0.13
N GLU A 70 -2.49 -9.97 -0.85
CA GLU A 70 -2.43 -11.42 -0.62
C GLU A 70 -1.06 -11.87 -0.10
N ASP A 71 0.03 -11.30 -0.63
CA ASP A 71 1.38 -11.58 -0.13
C ASP A 71 1.62 -10.93 1.23
N LEU A 72 1.13 -9.71 1.49
CA LEU A 72 1.16 -9.13 2.84
C LEU A 72 0.45 -10.03 3.87
N GLY A 73 -0.66 -10.68 3.48
CA GLY A 73 -1.40 -11.60 4.34
C GLY A 73 -0.64 -12.88 4.72
N LYS A 74 0.47 -13.18 4.04
CA LYS A 74 1.33 -14.33 4.35
C LYS A 74 2.39 -14.01 5.40
N ILE A 75 2.55 -12.74 5.78
CA ILE A 75 3.49 -12.37 6.84
C ILE A 75 3.03 -13.02 8.16
N PRO A 76 3.87 -13.86 8.79
CA PRO A 76 3.51 -14.46 10.06
C PRO A 76 3.23 -13.38 11.11
N LYS A 77 2.08 -13.46 11.79
CA LYS A 77 1.72 -12.52 12.87
C LYS A 77 2.82 -12.41 13.93
N LYS A 78 3.51 -13.51 14.20
CA LYS A 78 4.63 -13.58 15.14
C LYS A 78 5.79 -12.64 14.75
N PHE A 79 6.11 -12.50 13.46
CA PHE A 79 7.21 -11.62 13.02
C PHE A 79 6.91 -10.16 13.36
N LEU A 80 5.67 -9.73 13.12
CA LEU A 80 5.19 -8.39 13.48
C LEU A 80 5.15 -8.20 15.01
N GLN A 81 4.67 -9.21 15.76
CA GLN A 81 4.60 -9.17 17.22
C GLN A 81 5.98 -9.10 17.89
N ASP A 82 6.91 -9.96 17.48
CA ASP A 82 8.27 -10.03 18.03
C ASP A 82 9.04 -8.72 17.79
N ALA A 83 8.79 -8.04 16.67
CA ALA A 83 9.36 -6.73 16.34
C ALA A 83 8.60 -5.55 16.96
N ASN A 84 7.46 -5.79 17.63
CA ASN A 84 6.52 -4.75 18.07
C ASN A 84 6.14 -3.77 16.93
N VAL A 85 5.81 -4.31 15.75
CA VAL A 85 5.40 -3.54 14.57
C VAL A 85 3.96 -3.87 14.18
N ARG A 86 3.16 -2.86 13.81
CA ARG A 86 1.85 -3.05 13.18
C ARG A 86 1.94 -2.99 11.66
N LEU A 87 1.04 -3.68 11.00
CA LEU A 87 0.84 -3.61 9.56
C LEU A 87 -0.60 -3.21 9.27
N VAL A 88 -0.77 -2.08 8.59
CA VAL A 88 -2.05 -1.47 8.29
C VAL A 88 -2.14 -1.19 6.79
N VAL A 89 -3.30 -1.49 6.20
CA VAL A 89 -3.64 -1.14 4.82
C VAL A 89 -4.70 -0.05 4.80
N ILE A 90 -4.54 0.94 3.93
CA ILE A 90 -5.52 2.01 3.70
C ILE A 90 -5.95 1.99 2.23
N GLY A 91 -7.26 1.98 1.99
CA GLY A 91 -7.84 2.16 0.66
C GLY A 91 -8.57 3.49 0.51
N GLN A 92 -8.98 3.82 -0.71
CA GLN A 92 -9.77 5.02 -1.01
C GLN A 92 -11.26 4.74 -1.30
N SER A 93 -11.74 3.53 -0.99
CA SER A 93 -13.13 3.13 -1.24
C SER A 93 -13.99 3.28 0.01
N ALA A 94 -15.31 3.19 -0.11
CA ALA A 94 -16.19 3.19 1.05
C ALA A 94 -15.93 2.00 1.98
N HIS A 95 -16.14 2.17 3.29
CA HIS A 95 -15.77 1.17 4.31
C HIS A 95 -16.45 -0.19 4.13
N HIS A 96 -17.65 -0.24 3.55
CA HIS A 96 -18.37 -1.49 3.32
C HIS A 96 -17.66 -2.43 2.33
N HIS A 97 -16.68 -1.93 1.55
CA HIS A 97 -15.83 -2.76 0.70
C HIS A 97 -14.65 -3.42 1.44
N ILE A 98 -14.36 -3.02 2.68
CA ILE A 98 -13.26 -3.61 3.46
C ILE A 98 -13.50 -5.12 3.65
N ARG A 99 -14.69 -5.51 4.11
CA ARG A 99 -15.01 -6.93 4.39
C ARG A 99 -14.91 -7.82 3.14
N PRO A 100 -15.53 -7.46 1.99
CA PRO A 100 -15.30 -8.18 0.73
C PRO A 100 -13.82 -8.29 0.34
N PHE A 101 -13.05 -7.22 0.51
CA PHE A 101 -11.63 -7.21 0.14
C PHE A 101 -10.78 -8.10 1.07
N CYS A 102 -11.04 -8.10 2.38
CA CYS A 102 -10.44 -9.05 3.32
C CYS A 102 -10.77 -10.51 2.93
N ASN A 103 -12.04 -10.80 2.62
CA ASN A 103 -12.46 -12.14 2.22
C ASN A 103 -11.78 -12.60 0.91
N LEU A 104 -11.60 -11.68 -0.04
CA LEU A 104 -10.97 -11.95 -1.33
C LEU A 104 -9.46 -12.22 -1.20
N THR A 105 -8.78 -11.48 -0.32
CA THR A 105 -7.31 -11.52 -0.19
C THR A 105 -6.82 -12.45 0.91
N GLY A 106 -7.70 -12.86 1.83
CA GLY A 106 -7.31 -13.55 3.06
C GLY A 106 -6.49 -12.68 4.03
N TYR A 107 -6.45 -11.36 3.83
CA TYR A 107 -5.63 -10.46 4.62
C TYR A 107 -6.12 -10.41 6.08
N PRO A 108 -5.28 -10.80 7.06
CA PRO A 108 -5.72 -11.01 8.44
C PRO A 108 -5.44 -9.81 9.37
N HIS A 109 -4.95 -8.69 8.84
CA HIS A 109 -4.59 -7.49 9.60
C HIS A 109 -5.57 -6.34 9.33
N GLU A 110 -5.29 -5.19 9.93
CA GLU A 110 -6.20 -4.04 9.92
C GLU A 110 -6.25 -3.37 8.55
N ILE A 111 -7.47 -3.10 8.08
CA ILE A 111 -7.73 -2.27 6.91
C ILE A 111 -8.60 -1.10 7.32
N TYR A 112 -8.21 0.09 6.88
CA TYR A 112 -8.99 1.30 6.96
C TYR A 112 -9.23 1.88 5.56
N VAL A 113 -10.07 2.91 5.48
CA VAL A 113 -10.28 3.67 4.25
C VAL A 113 -10.24 5.17 4.49
N ASP A 114 -9.77 5.91 3.49
CA ASP A 114 -9.88 7.36 3.34
C ASP A 114 -10.66 7.65 2.04
N PRO A 115 -12.01 7.59 2.06
CA PRO A 115 -12.83 7.70 0.85
C PRO A 115 -12.69 9.05 0.14
N GLN A 116 -12.39 10.10 0.89
CA GLN A 116 -12.22 11.46 0.37
C GLN A 116 -10.81 11.70 -0.17
N ARG A 117 -9.86 10.79 0.08
CA ARG A 117 -8.46 10.87 -0.31
C ARG A 117 -7.73 12.09 0.28
N GLU A 118 -8.20 12.62 1.41
CA GLU A 118 -7.57 13.80 2.00
C GLU A 118 -6.12 13.49 2.40
N ILE A 119 -5.86 12.30 2.95
CA ILE A 119 -4.51 11.87 3.35
C ILE A 119 -3.66 11.56 2.12
N TYR A 120 -4.26 10.96 1.09
CA TYR A 120 -3.58 10.74 -0.19
C TYR A 120 -3.07 12.05 -0.78
N GLU A 121 -3.91 13.09 -0.79
CA GLU A 121 -3.57 14.42 -1.30
C GLU A 121 -2.50 15.10 -0.45
N ILE A 122 -2.70 15.16 0.88
CA ILE A 122 -1.77 15.82 1.81
C ILE A 122 -0.38 15.15 1.78
N LEU A 123 -0.31 13.83 1.67
CA LEU A 123 0.97 13.10 1.64
C LEU A 123 1.57 12.98 0.22
N GLY A 124 1.02 13.69 -0.77
CA GLY A 124 1.60 13.80 -2.11
C GLY A 124 1.45 12.57 -3.01
N MET A 125 0.51 11.66 -2.73
CA MET A 125 0.25 10.50 -3.59
C MET A 125 -0.39 10.95 -4.91
N LYS A 126 0.32 10.70 -6.02
CA LYS A 126 -0.02 11.21 -7.35
C LYS A 126 -1.30 10.60 -7.93
N ARG A 127 -1.85 11.29 -8.93
CA ARG A 127 -2.92 10.80 -9.81
C ARG A 127 -2.33 10.65 -11.22
N GLY A 128 -2.62 9.52 -11.88
CA GLY A 128 -2.04 9.15 -13.18
C GLY A 128 -0.79 8.27 -13.05
N GLU A 129 -0.15 7.96 -14.18
CA GLU A 129 1.12 7.22 -14.24
C GLU A 129 2.18 8.15 -14.84
N SER A 130 3.24 8.49 -14.08
CA SER A 130 4.24 9.47 -14.52
C SER A 130 5.43 8.88 -15.29
N SER A 131 5.46 7.57 -15.52
CA SER A 131 6.44 6.93 -16.42
C SER A 131 6.00 5.51 -16.82
N SER A 132 6.30 5.13 -18.07
CA SER A 132 6.16 3.77 -18.61
C SER A 132 7.32 2.85 -18.21
N SER A 133 8.26 3.34 -17.39
CA SER A 133 9.41 2.60 -16.89
C SER A 133 8.93 1.63 -15.80
N ALA A 134 8.74 0.37 -16.20
CA ALA A 134 8.30 -0.71 -15.32
C ALA A 134 9.37 -1.03 -14.27
N VAL A 135 9.35 -0.33 -13.13
CA VAL A 135 9.96 -0.85 -11.91
C VAL A 135 9.04 -1.98 -11.44
N HIS A 136 9.37 -3.21 -11.84
CA HIS A 136 8.54 -4.37 -11.60
C HIS A 136 8.79 -4.89 -10.18
N SER A 137 7.83 -4.71 -9.27
CA SER A 137 7.90 -5.33 -7.94
C SER A 137 7.81 -6.86 -8.06
N PRO A 138 8.67 -7.64 -7.38
CA PRO A 138 8.68 -9.11 -7.48
C PRO A 138 7.42 -9.78 -6.87
N HIS A 139 6.59 -9.01 -6.16
CA HIS A 139 5.30 -9.46 -5.61
C HIS A 139 4.15 -9.32 -6.61
N VAL A 140 4.40 -8.70 -7.77
CA VAL A 140 3.45 -8.70 -8.89
C VAL A 140 3.71 -9.95 -9.69
N LYS A 141 2.90 -10.98 -9.47
CA LYS A 141 3.14 -12.33 -10.02
C LYS A 141 2.72 -12.47 -11.47
N SER A 142 2.03 -11.47 -12.00
CA SER A 142 1.33 -11.53 -13.28
C SER A 142 1.95 -10.60 -14.32
N SER A 143 2.90 -11.15 -15.09
CA SER A 143 3.10 -10.73 -16.48
C SER A 143 1.81 -11.03 -17.25
N TRP A 144 0.96 -10.02 -17.46
CA TRP A 144 -0.13 -9.94 -18.45
C TRP A 144 -0.96 -11.23 -18.71
N LEU A 145 -1.13 -12.10 -17.72
CA LEU A 145 -1.85 -13.36 -17.90
C LEU A 145 -3.35 -13.07 -17.81
N SER A 146 -3.93 -12.89 -18.98
CA SER A 146 -5.33 -12.50 -19.27
C SER A 146 -6.45 -13.26 -18.52
N GLY A 147 -6.14 -14.35 -17.80
CA GLY A 147 -7.09 -15.16 -17.03
C GLY A 147 -7.54 -14.53 -15.70
N SER A 148 -6.62 -14.02 -14.89
CA SER A 148 -6.95 -13.40 -13.59
C SER A 148 -7.67 -12.06 -13.76
N ILE A 149 -7.27 -11.31 -14.79
CA ILE A 149 -7.88 -10.04 -15.19
C ILE A 149 -9.37 -10.23 -15.48
N LYS A 150 -9.78 -11.31 -16.18
CA LYS A 150 -11.20 -11.58 -16.49
C LYS A 150 -12.05 -11.92 -15.26
N SER A 151 -11.47 -12.60 -14.27
CA SER A 151 -12.19 -12.94 -13.03
C SER A 151 -12.40 -11.71 -12.15
N MET A 152 -11.37 -10.87 -12.03
CA MET A 152 -11.48 -9.59 -11.33
C MET A 152 -12.36 -8.59 -12.07
N TRP A 153 -12.31 -8.54 -13.40
CA TRP A 153 -13.21 -7.72 -14.20
C TRP A 153 -14.67 -8.14 -13.98
N ARG A 154 -14.96 -9.45 -13.90
CA ARG A 154 -16.30 -9.93 -13.54
C ARG A 154 -16.71 -9.60 -12.10
N ALA A 155 -15.78 -9.61 -11.15
CA ALA A 155 -16.04 -9.18 -9.78
C ALA A 155 -16.27 -7.66 -9.68
N MET A 156 -15.58 -6.85 -10.50
CA MET A 156 -15.76 -5.40 -10.64
C MET A 156 -17.11 -5.01 -11.25
N ILE A 157 -17.76 -5.90 -12.01
CA ILE A 157 -19.08 -5.67 -12.63
C ILE A 157 -20.21 -6.23 -11.73
N SER A 158 -19.85 -6.85 -10.60
CA SER A 158 -20.83 -7.23 -9.59
C SER A 158 -21.26 -5.97 -8.81
N PRO A 159 -22.56 -5.79 -8.52
CA PRO A 159 -23.06 -4.71 -7.67
C PRO A 159 -22.40 -4.65 -6.28
N ALA A 160 -21.74 -5.73 -5.84
CA ALA A 160 -20.97 -5.80 -4.60
C ALA A 160 -19.69 -4.93 -4.61
N PHE A 161 -19.25 -4.49 -5.79
CA PHE A 161 -18.03 -3.70 -6.00
C PHE A 161 -18.32 -2.46 -6.87
N ASP A 162 -19.42 -1.76 -6.59
CA ASP A 162 -19.67 -0.43 -7.15
C ASP A 162 -18.49 0.50 -6.80
N PHE A 163 -17.58 0.69 -7.76
CA PHE A 163 -16.36 1.43 -7.51
C PHE A 163 -16.67 2.88 -7.14
N GLN A 164 -16.41 3.23 -5.88
CA GLN A 164 -16.36 4.61 -5.43
C GLN A 164 -14.90 4.96 -5.15
N GLY A 165 -14.31 5.80 -6.00
CA GLY A 165 -12.91 6.19 -5.92
C GLY A 165 -12.40 6.78 -7.23
N ASP A 166 -11.10 7.00 -7.33
CA ASP A 166 -10.43 7.49 -8.54
C ASP A 166 -9.50 6.41 -9.10
N PRO A 167 -9.76 5.85 -10.30
CA PRO A 167 -8.92 4.81 -10.88
C PRO A 167 -7.47 5.27 -11.16
N ALA A 168 -7.24 6.58 -11.28
CA ALA A 168 -5.95 7.17 -11.53
C ALA A 168 -5.10 7.35 -10.26
N GLN A 169 -5.70 7.25 -9.06
CA GLN A 169 -4.99 7.42 -7.79
C GLN A 169 -3.84 6.40 -7.66
N GLN A 170 -2.67 6.87 -7.25
CA GLN A 170 -1.54 6.04 -6.85
C GLN A 170 -1.50 5.83 -5.34
N GLY A 171 -0.77 4.79 -4.93
CA GLY A 171 -0.58 4.42 -3.54
C GLY A 171 0.76 4.88 -2.98
N GLY A 172 1.14 4.28 -1.86
CA GLY A 172 2.42 4.54 -1.21
C GLY A 172 2.61 3.67 0.02
N THR A 173 3.83 3.65 0.54
CA THR A 173 4.23 2.91 1.73
C THR A 173 4.95 3.83 2.69
N PHE A 174 4.55 3.77 3.96
CA PHE A 174 5.10 4.58 5.03
C PHE A 174 5.46 3.67 6.21
N ILE A 175 6.53 4.02 6.92
CA ILE A 175 6.87 3.43 8.22
C ILE A 175 6.85 4.59 9.22
N LEU A 176 5.84 4.60 10.08
CA LEU A 176 5.49 5.71 10.96
C LEU A 176 5.51 5.28 12.43
N GLY A 177 5.78 6.25 13.30
CA GLY A 177 5.71 6.12 14.75
C GLY A 177 6.77 5.20 15.38
N PRO A 178 6.78 5.08 16.72
CA PRO A 178 5.85 5.72 17.66
C PRO A 178 5.91 7.26 17.65
N GLY A 179 4.83 7.92 18.04
CA GLY A 179 4.71 9.38 17.98
C GLY A 179 4.70 9.91 16.56
N ASP A 180 5.35 11.04 16.33
CA ASP A 180 5.38 11.73 15.03
C ASP A 180 6.61 11.32 14.18
N GLU A 181 7.25 10.20 14.50
CA GLU A 181 8.44 9.73 13.77
C GLU A 181 8.09 9.18 12.38
N ILE A 182 8.91 9.52 11.39
CA ILE A 182 8.80 9.03 10.02
C ILE A 182 10.10 8.31 9.69
N HIS A 183 10.06 6.98 9.63
CA HIS A 183 11.23 6.16 9.34
C HIS A 183 11.45 5.95 7.85
N PHE A 184 10.36 5.89 7.07
CA PHE A 184 10.42 5.62 5.65
C PHE A 184 9.18 6.14 4.91
N VAL A 185 9.40 6.58 3.68
CA VAL A 185 8.37 7.03 2.74
C VAL A 185 8.73 6.52 1.34
N HIS A 186 7.76 5.89 0.68
CA HIS A 186 7.79 5.56 -0.74
C HIS A 186 6.44 5.89 -1.36
N LEU A 187 6.43 6.75 -2.39
CA LEU A 187 5.22 7.12 -3.13
C LEU A 187 5.26 6.41 -4.48
N ASP A 188 4.24 5.60 -4.77
CA ASP A 188 4.21 4.78 -5.98
C ASP A 188 4.09 5.70 -7.21
N GLN A 189 4.98 5.54 -8.20
CA GLN A 189 4.93 6.31 -9.45
C GLN A 189 3.96 5.72 -10.49
N ASN A 190 3.65 4.44 -10.38
CA ASN A 190 2.71 3.71 -11.21
C ASN A 190 2.21 2.45 -10.50
N ARG A 191 1.26 1.75 -11.11
CA ARG A 191 0.62 0.55 -10.53
C ARG A 191 1.54 -0.63 -10.22
N LEU A 192 2.76 -0.67 -10.75
CA LEU A 192 3.73 -1.75 -10.54
C LEU A 192 4.83 -1.39 -9.53
N ASP A 193 4.88 -0.12 -9.13
CA ASP A 193 5.96 0.46 -8.31
C ASP A 193 5.75 0.26 -6.80
N HIS A 194 4.93 -0.72 -6.39
CA HIS A 194 4.83 -1.09 -4.99
C HIS A 194 6.20 -1.54 -4.47
N ILE A 195 6.68 -0.92 -3.39
CA ILE A 195 7.94 -1.29 -2.75
C ILE A 195 7.94 -2.79 -2.38
N PRO A 196 9.03 -3.55 -2.60
CA PRO A 196 9.07 -4.97 -2.25
C PRO A 196 8.82 -5.20 -0.75
N ILE A 197 7.94 -6.15 -0.41
CA ILE A 197 7.52 -6.42 0.98
C ILE A 197 8.74 -6.68 1.90
N ASN A 198 9.69 -7.52 1.47
CA ASN A 198 10.89 -7.78 2.28
C ASN A 198 11.76 -6.53 2.51
N THR A 199 11.77 -5.57 1.59
CA THR A 199 12.43 -4.28 1.81
C THR A 199 11.73 -3.49 2.92
N VAL A 200 10.40 -3.45 2.92
CA VAL A 200 9.61 -2.78 3.97
C VAL A 200 9.81 -3.45 5.33
N LEU A 201 9.74 -4.78 5.37
CA LEU A 201 9.96 -5.56 6.60
C LEU A 201 11.34 -5.27 7.19
N GLN A 202 12.38 -5.33 6.37
CA GLN A 202 13.75 -5.04 6.81
C GLN A 202 13.89 -3.61 7.35
N LEU A 203 13.34 -2.62 6.66
CA LEU A 203 13.36 -1.21 7.10
C LEU A 203 12.58 -0.99 8.41
N ALA A 204 11.53 -1.77 8.65
CA ALA A 204 10.75 -1.72 9.88
C ALA A 204 11.42 -2.47 11.05
N GLY A 205 12.43 -3.30 10.78
CA GLY A 205 13.06 -4.19 11.77
C GLY A 205 12.30 -5.50 11.98
N VAL A 206 11.54 -5.93 10.97
CA VAL A 206 10.77 -7.18 10.95
C VAL A 206 11.52 -8.24 10.14
N GLU A 207 11.44 -9.49 10.56
CA GLU A 207 12.00 -10.63 9.83
C GLU A 207 11.38 -10.74 8.41
N ILE A 208 12.22 -11.05 7.42
CA ILE A 208 11.79 -11.20 6.02
C ILE A 208 11.04 -12.51 5.81
N VAL A 209 10.20 -12.56 4.77
CA VAL A 209 9.38 -13.72 4.44
C VAL A 209 9.81 -14.29 3.10
N ASP A 210 9.86 -15.61 2.98
CA ASP A 210 10.03 -16.28 1.70
C ASP A 210 8.66 -16.37 0.98
N PHE A 211 8.49 -15.57 -0.07
CA PHE A 211 7.30 -15.58 -0.91
C PHE A 211 7.40 -16.59 -2.08
N THR A 212 8.52 -17.30 -2.21
CA THR A 212 8.71 -18.33 -3.24
C THR A 212 7.97 -19.61 -2.84
N TYR A 213 6.68 -19.65 -3.12
CA TYR A 213 5.94 -20.91 -3.08
C TYR A 213 6.39 -21.81 -4.24
N ARG A 214 7.49 -22.54 -4.06
CA ARG A 214 7.57 -23.91 -4.58
C ARG A 214 7.02 -24.79 -3.47
N SER A 215 5.88 -25.43 -3.72
CA SER A 215 5.41 -26.53 -2.88
C SER A 215 6.60 -27.44 -2.60
N GLN A 216 7.03 -27.58 -1.36
CA GLN A 216 7.93 -28.67 -1.01
C GLN A 216 7.13 -29.94 -1.30
N ILE A 217 7.48 -30.62 -2.39
CA ILE A 217 7.03 -31.98 -2.63
C ILE A 217 7.63 -32.78 -1.48
N ILE A 218 6.80 -33.13 -0.50
CA ILE A 218 7.14 -34.18 0.45
C ILE A 218 6.98 -35.46 -0.35
N ASP A 219 8.08 -36.00 -0.88
CA ASP A 219 8.12 -37.41 -1.27
C ASP A 219 7.93 -38.22 0.02
N ILE A 220 6.82 -38.95 0.10
CA ILE A 220 6.53 -39.95 1.13
C ILE A 220 6.95 -41.31 0.60
#